data_AF-A0A7X5D542-F1
#
_entry.id   AF-A0A7X5D542-F1
#
_cell.length_a   1.000
_cell.length_b   1.000
_cell.length_c   1.000
_cell.angle_alpha   90.00
_cell.angle_beta   90.00
_cell.angle_gamma   90.00
#
_symmetry.space_group_name_H-M   'P 1'
#
loop_
_entity.id
_entity.type
_entity.pdbx_description
1 polymer ?
#
loop_
_entity_poly.entity_id
_entity_poly.type
_entity_poly.pdbx_seq_one_letter_code
_entity_poly.pdbx_strand_id
1 'polypeptide(L)' 'MLKEYIKQEFKENGSYKDEDSYFEFLAARQMVKDYDLSDEEIENGIMGGGLDGGCDAIYIFSNGILMNDDAFESLQCRKR' A
#
# COMPACT_ATOMS: atom_id res chain seq x y z
N MET A 1 5.70 23.60 -2.34
CA MET A 1 6.06 22.85 -3.57
C MET A 1 5.85 21.32 -3.47
N LEU A 2 6.34 20.57 -2.46
CA LEU A 2 5.89 19.15 -2.27
C LEU A 2 4.90 18.99 -1.11
N LYS A 3 5.22 19.57 0.06
CA LYS A 3 4.30 19.55 1.22
C LYS A 3 2.93 20.18 0.91
N GLU A 4 2.91 21.23 0.10
CA GLU A 4 1.65 21.85 -0.32
C GLU A 4 0.83 20.96 -1.25
N TYR A 5 1.51 20.18 -2.11
CA TYR A 5 0.85 19.22 -2.99
C TYR A 5 0.20 18.09 -2.17
N ILE A 6 0.94 17.50 -1.23
CA ILE A 6 0.42 16.48 -0.31
C ILE A 6 -0.77 17.02 0.49
N LYS A 7 -0.69 18.27 0.98
CA LYS A 7 -1.81 18.95 1.66
C LYS A 7 -3.03 19.19 0.80
N GLN A 8 -2.86 19.44 -0.49
CA GLN A 8 -3.97 19.61 -1.42
C GLN A 8 -4.64 18.26 -1.67
N GLU A 9 -3.87 17.24 -2.02
CA GLU A 9 -4.39 15.90 -2.27
C GLU A 9 -5.04 15.28 -1.03
N PHE A 10 -4.48 15.50 0.17
CA PHE A 10 -5.11 15.09 1.43
C PHE A 10 -6.49 15.74 1.65
N LYS A 11 -6.65 17.02 1.25
CA LYS A 11 -7.95 17.70 1.35
C LYS A 11 -8.97 17.16 0.36
N GLU A 12 -8.51 16.68 -0.79
CA GLU A 12 -9.36 16.09 -1.83
C GLU A 12 -9.73 14.63 -1.47
N ASN A 13 -8.81 13.89 -0.86
CA ASN A 13 -9.01 12.54 -0.32
C ASN A 13 -9.27 12.57 1.19
N GLY A 14 -10.46 13.03 1.57
CA GLY A 14 -10.87 13.21 2.98
C GLY A 14 -11.11 11.91 3.80
N SER A 15 -10.58 10.77 3.36
CA SER A 15 -10.76 9.47 4.03
C SER A 15 -9.69 9.15 5.09
N TYR A 16 -8.59 9.89 5.13
CA TYR A 16 -7.45 9.61 6.02
C TYR A 16 -7.49 10.44 7.32
N LYS A 17 -6.97 9.86 8.40
CA LYS A 17 -6.99 10.46 9.76
C LYS A 17 -6.14 11.73 9.86
N ASP A 18 -4.97 11.73 9.25
CA ASP A 18 -4.01 12.84 9.28
C ASP A 18 -3.13 12.82 8.02
N GLU A 19 -2.37 13.91 7.83
CA GLU A 19 -1.48 14.10 6.67
C GLU A 19 -0.37 13.05 6.63
N ASP A 20 0.08 12.54 7.79
CA ASP A 20 1.11 11.51 7.88
C ASP A 20 0.58 10.17 7.36
N SER A 21 -0.62 9.76 7.81
CA SER A 21 -1.30 8.55 7.33
C SER A 21 -1.56 8.61 5.81
N TYR A 22 -1.94 9.78 5.30
CA TYR A 22 -2.11 9.97 3.87
C TYR A 22 -0.79 9.93 3.10
N PHE A 23 0.28 10.46 3.70
CA PHE A 23 1.60 10.42 3.11
C PHE A 23 2.11 8.98 2.95
N GLU A 24 1.88 8.10 3.93
CA GLU A 24 2.21 6.66 3.84
C GLU A 24 1.51 6.02 2.64
N PHE A 25 0.19 6.23 2.51
CA PHE A 25 -0.58 5.74 1.36
C PHE A 25 -0.07 6.29 0.03
N LEU A 26 0.14 7.61 -0.06
CA LEU A 26 0.61 8.24 -1.28
C LEU A 26 2.00 7.73 -1.68
N ALA A 27 2.90 7.56 -0.70
CA ALA A 27 4.24 7.02 -0.94
C ALA A 27 4.17 5.58 -1.44
N ALA A 28 3.36 4.74 -0.79
CA ALA A 28 3.14 3.36 -1.21
C ALA A 28 2.56 3.28 -2.63
N ARG A 29 1.51 4.06 -2.93
CA ARG A 29 0.90 4.14 -4.27
C ARG A 29 1.91 4.48 -5.35
N GLN A 30 2.83 5.41 -5.09
CA GLN A 30 3.86 5.77 -6.06
C GLN A 30 4.91 4.67 -6.26
N MET A 31 5.19 3.85 -5.24
CA MET A 31 6.13 2.72 -5.34
C MET A 31 5.55 1.52 -6.10
N VAL A 32 4.25 1.26 -5.93
CA VAL A 32 3.57 0.10 -6.55
C VAL A 32 2.74 0.45 -7.79
N LYS A 33 2.86 1.67 -8.31
CA LYS A 33 2.09 2.17 -9.48
C LYS A 33 2.17 1.30 -10.74
N ASP A 34 3.25 0.51 -10.89
CA ASP A 34 3.48 -0.33 -12.07
C ASP A 34 2.78 -1.71 -11.96
N TYR A 35 2.18 -2.03 -10.80
CA TYR A 35 1.55 -3.32 -10.50
C TYR A 35 0.02 -3.31 -10.57
N ASP A 36 -0.59 -2.21 -11.03
CA ASP A 36 -2.04 -2.06 -11.26
C ASP A 36 -2.89 -2.45 -10.03
N LEU A 37 -2.45 -2.03 -8.84
CA LEU A 37 -3.16 -2.29 -7.59
C LEU A 37 -4.28 -1.27 -7.38
N SER A 38 -5.39 -1.75 -6.81
CA SER A 38 -6.46 -0.91 -6.29
C SER A 38 -6.03 -0.17 -5.02
N ASP A 39 -6.70 0.94 -4.70
CA ASP A 39 -6.42 1.70 -3.47
C ASP A 39 -6.60 0.81 -2.21
N GLU A 40 -7.57 -0.10 -2.20
CA GLU A 40 -7.81 -1.07 -1.12
C GLU A 40 -6.64 -2.06 -0.95
N GLU A 41 -6.06 -2.56 -2.06
CA GLU A 41 -4.89 -3.44 -2.01
C GLU A 41 -3.64 -2.70 -1.51
N ILE A 42 -3.50 -1.43 -1.89
CA ILE A 42 -2.42 -0.58 -1.39
C ILE A 42 -2.58 -0.38 0.11
N GLU A 43 -3.76 0.01 0.58
CA GLU A 43 -4.06 0.21 2.00
C GLU A 43 -3.82 -1.06 2.84
N ASN A 44 -4.20 -2.23 2.32
CA ASN A 44 -3.96 -3.51 2.99
C ASN A 44 -2.47 -3.84 3.20
N GLY A 45 -1.58 -3.28 2.36
CA GLY A 45 -0.13 -3.44 2.51
C GLY A 45 0.52 -2.45 3.48
N ILE A 46 -0.20 -1.41 3.92
CA ILE A 46 0.30 -0.41 4.87
C ILE A 46 0.24 -1.02 6.27
N MET A 47 1.41 -1.09 6.91
CA MET A 47 1.60 -1.64 8.25
C MET A 47 2.22 -0.60 9.21
N GLY A 48 2.27 0.66 8.78
CA GLY A 48 2.86 1.79 9.49
C GLY A 48 2.26 1.99 10.88
N GLY A 49 3.12 2.23 11.86
CA GLY A 49 2.70 2.43 13.23
C GLY A 49 3.84 2.69 14.21
N GLY A 50 3.51 2.93 15.47
CA GLY A 50 4.54 3.04 16.51
C GLY A 50 5.31 1.73 16.67
N LEU A 51 6.65 1.80 16.76
CA LEU A 51 7.56 0.66 16.98
C LEU A 51 7.70 -0.32 15.80
N ASP A 52 7.33 0.09 14.58
CA ASP A 52 7.51 -0.68 13.34
C ASP A 52 8.95 -0.65 12.77
N GLY A 53 9.83 0.18 13.36
CA GLY A 53 11.20 0.37 12.89
C GLY A 53 11.32 1.27 11.66
N GLY A 54 10.27 2.04 11.33
CA GLY A 54 10.17 2.88 10.13
C GLY A 54 9.76 2.10 8.89
N CYS A 55 9.03 1.00 9.06
CA CYS A 55 8.53 0.17 7.97
C CYS A 55 7.05 0.47 7.74
N ASP A 56 6.77 1.43 6.86
CA ASP A 56 5.41 1.93 6.65
C ASP A 56 4.52 0.95 5.85
N ALA A 57 5.09 0.16 4.93
CA ALA A 57 4.33 -0.77 4.09
C ALA A 57 5.15 -1.96 3.59
N ILE A 58 4.47 -3.09 3.34
CA ILE A 58 5.07 -4.32 2.79
C ILE A 58 4.17 -4.88 1.69
N TYR A 59 4.75 -5.12 0.51
CA TYR A 59 4.09 -5.76 -0.63
C TYR A 59 4.92 -6.94 -1.11
N ILE A 60 4.30 -8.10 -1.31
CA ILE A 60 4.96 -9.30 -1.80
C ILE A 60 4.32 -9.67 -3.14
N PHE A 61 5.15 -9.83 -4.16
CA PHE A 61 4.69 -10.23 -5.48
C PHE A 61 5.33 -11.55 -5.91
N SER A 62 4.53 -12.41 -6.55
CA SER A 62 4.99 -13.63 -7.20
C SER A 62 4.64 -13.55 -8.68
N ASN A 63 5.66 -13.51 -9.55
CA ASN A 63 5.47 -13.33 -11.00
C ASN A 63 4.57 -12.15 -11.37
N GLY A 64 4.67 -11.04 -10.63
CA GLY A 64 3.87 -9.83 -10.85
C GLY A 64 2.47 -9.86 -10.24
N ILE A 65 2.06 -10.96 -9.60
CA ILE A 65 0.78 -11.07 -8.90
C ILE A 65 0.99 -10.71 -7.42
N LEU A 66 0.19 -9.78 -6.90
CA LEU A 66 0.19 -9.44 -5.48
C LEU A 66 -0.23 -10.66 -4.64
N MET A 67 0.57 -10.98 -3.63
CA MET A 67 0.32 -12.09 -2.72
C MET A 67 -0.57 -11.63 -1.58
N ASN A 68 -1.89 -11.74 -1.78
CA ASN A 68 -2.92 -11.57 -0.75
C ASN A 68 -3.52 -12.94 -0.36
N ASP A 69 -4.50 -12.94 0.55
CA ASP A 69 -5.17 -14.15 1.01
C ASP A 69 -5.77 -14.95 -0.16
N ASP A 70 -6.37 -14.27 -1.14
CA ASP A 70 -6.97 -14.89 -2.32
C ASP A 70 -5.91 -15.55 -3.23
N ALA A 71 -4.79 -14.86 -3.47
CA ALA A 71 -3.69 -15.37 -4.27
C ALA A 71 -3.04 -16.60 -3.61
N PHE A 72 -2.99 -16.64 -2.28
CA PHE A 72 -2.45 -17.78 -1.53
C PHE A 72 -3.27 -19.06 -1.76
N GLU A 73 -4.61 -18.96 -1.83
CA GLU A 73 -5.47 -20.11 -2.14
C GLU A 73 -5.23 -20.64 -3.57
N SER A 74 -4.95 -19.75 -4.52
CA SER A 74 -4.70 -20.14 -5.91
C SER A 74 -3.38 -20.87 -6.12
N LEU A 75 -2.40 -20.66 -5.22
CA LEU A 75 -1.05 -21.19 -5.30
C LEU A 75 -0.89 -22.60 -4.72
N GLN A 76 -1.98 -23.39 -4.61
CA GLN A 76 -1.88 -24.79 -4.19
C GLN A 76 -0.96 -25.58 -5.11
N CYS A 77 0.31 -25.65 -4.70
CA CYS A 77 1.32 -26.47 -5.29
C CYS A 77 0.83 -27.91 -5.18
N ARG A 78 0.58 -28.55 -6.32
CA ARG A 78 0.22 -29.97 -6.39
C ARG A 78 1.33 -30.74 -5.67
N LYS A 79 1.04 -31.24 -4.46
CA LYS A 79 1.98 -32.05 -3.67
C LYS A 79 2.49 -33.17 -4.60
N ARG A 80 3.79 -33.15 -4.90
CA ARG A 80 4.46 -34.27 -5.57
C ARG A 80 4.59 -35.44 -4.61
#